data_AF-A0A943XEY8-F1
#
_entry.id   AF-A0A943XEY8-F1
#
_cell.length_a   1.000
_cell.length_b   1.000
_cell.length_c   1.000
_cell.angle_alpha   90.00
_cell.angle_beta   90.00
_cell.angle_gamma   90.00
#
_symmetry.space_group_name_H-M   'P 1'
#
loop_
_entity.id
_entity.type
_entity.pdbx_description
1 polymer ?
#
loop_
_entity_poly.entity_id
_entity_poly.type
_entity_poly.pdbx_seq_one_letter_code
_entity_poly.pdbx_strand_id
1 'polypeptide(L)'
;MMVKSLEKLFFATTATVLPSLDNGDTLSKASAVPTEDGLYEQSQNLFSATADLSVDFDNGWFTEKMHIPGSDAFIKFKRKPTAKLHVSQTVTIPDWGVSVPLNNVTPESLRNAVVRQYVMLADKSRRQTLTDEERGVWKRLLADSDYGDFCQRTAPAVKDVATRIRAGKDGVEVVWSSGENETVPSDLAKPLAIVEDGEEFSARVKFIDYKLASLSEVVPLGKPAPVGLDDLFGLA
;
A
#
# COMPACT_ATOMS: atom_id res chain seq x y z
N MET A 1 -27.68 0.84 11.77
CA MET A 1 -27.98 -0.45 12.41
C MET A 1 -26.70 -1.25 12.67
N MET A 2 -25.61 -0.61 13.15
CA MET A 2 -24.23 -1.10 12.98
C MET A 2 -23.39 -1.17 14.27
N VAL A 3 -24.02 -1.02 15.45
CA VAL A 3 -23.36 -1.17 16.76
C VAL A 3 -23.46 -2.61 17.30
N LYS A 4 -24.40 -3.41 16.79
CA LYS A 4 -24.71 -4.75 17.31
C LYS A 4 -23.66 -5.84 16.98
N SER A 5 -22.75 -5.61 16.03
CA SER A 5 -21.73 -6.62 15.71
C SER A 5 -20.54 -6.62 16.68
N LEU A 6 -20.28 -5.52 17.39
CA LEU A 6 -19.24 -5.47 18.42
C LEU A 6 -19.74 -6.05 19.75
N GLU A 7 -21.03 -5.91 20.08
CA GLU A 7 -21.62 -6.49 21.29
C GLU A 7 -21.57 -8.04 21.30
N LYS A 8 -21.60 -8.70 20.13
CA LYS A 8 -21.51 -10.16 20.06
C LYS A 8 -20.15 -10.74 20.46
N LEU A 9 -19.07 -9.94 20.41
CA LEU A 9 -17.75 -10.35 20.91
C LEU A 9 -17.65 -10.27 22.44
N PHE A 10 -18.57 -9.55 23.11
CA PHE A 10 -18.54 -9.37 24.57
C PHE A 10 -19.32 -10.44 25.36
N PHE A 11 -20.14 -11.28 24.74
CA PHE A 11 -20.97 -12.28 25.46
C PHE A 11 -20.40 -13.71 25.47
N ALA A 12 -19.25 -13.97 24.85
CA ALA A 12 -18.69 -15.33 24.75
C ALA A 12 -17.62 -15.66 25.82
N THR A 13 -17.37 -14.78 26.80
CA THR A 13 -16.29 -14.99 27.80
C THR A 13 -16.72 -14.58 29.21
N THR A 14 -17.87 -15.08 29.65
CA THR A 14 -18.19 -15.20 31.08
C THR A 14 -18.30 -16.68 31.44
N ALA A 15 -17.24 -17.44 31.19
CA ALA A 15 -17.03 -18.70 31.90
C ALA A 15 -16.35 -18.37 33.23
N THR A 16 -17.18 -18.16 34.24
CA THR A 16 -16.82 -18.08 35.65
C THR A 16 -15.97 -19.30 36.03
N VAL A 17 -14.66 -19.12 36.21
CA VAL A 17 -13.83 -20.10 36.91
C VAL A 17 -14.04 -19.86 38.40
N LEU A 18 -14.98 -20.59 39.00
CA LEU A 18 -15.10 -20.75 40.44
C LEU A 18 -13.88 -21.57 40.92
N PRO A 19 -13.11 -21.11 41.92
CA PRO A 19 -12.22 -22.01 42.64
C PRO A 19 -13.09 -22.92 43.53
N SER A 20 -13.02 -24.23 43.29
CA SER A 20 -13.59 -25.24 44.18
C SER A 20 -12.88 -25.20 45.53
N LEU A 21 -13.63 -24.90 46.59
CA LEU A 21 -13.24 -25.28 47.94
C LEU A 21 -13.33 -26.80 48.06
N ASP A 22 -12.23 -27.45 48.37
CA ASP A 22 -12.25 -28.78 48.97
C ASP A 22 -11.44 -28.75 50.26
N ASN A 23 -12.09 -29.16 51.35
CA ASN A 23 -11.57 -29.19 52.71
C ASN A 23 -10.93 -30.55 52.96
N GLY A 24 -9.65 -30.56 53.33
CA GLY A 24 -8.95 -31.75 53.78
C GLY A 24 -8.01 -31.40 54.93
N ASP A 25 -8.47 -31.69 56.13
CA ASP A 25 -7.89 -31.43 57.44
C ASP A 25 -6.49 -32.05 57.65
N THR A 26 -5.60 -31.36 58.38
CA THR A 26 -4.72 -31.99 59.41
C THR A 26 -3.95 -30.94 60.21
N LEU A 27 -4.22 -30.94 61.52
CA LEU A 27 -3.52 -30.21 62.57
C LEU A 27 -2.00 -30.46 62.55
N SER A 28 -1.21 -29.39 62.72
CA SER A 28 -0.07 -29.38 63.66
C SER A 28 0.36 -27.95 64.02
N LYS A 29 0.39 -27.71 65.34
CA LYS A 29 0.98 -26.59 66.08
C LYS A 29 2.26 -26.01 65.46
N ALA A 30 2.31 -24.69 65.30
CA ALA A 30 3.43 -23.87 65.73
C ALA A 30 2.97 -22.40 65.86
N SER A 31 3.01 -21.89 67.09
CA SER A 31 2.83 -20.48 67.41
C SER A 31 4.16 -19.77 67.14
N ALA A 32 4.15 -18.85 66.19
CA ALA A 32 5.20 -17.84 66.04
C ALA A 32 4.54 -16.59 65.44
N VAL A 33 4.49 -15.54 66.24
CA VAL A 33 4.10 -14.18 65.87
C VAL A 33 5.08 -13.65 64.82
N PRO A 34 4.63 -13.12 63.67
CA PRO A 34 5.42 -12.21 62.87
C PRO A 34 4.86 -10.79 63.01
N THR A 35 5.75 -9.91 63.43
CA THR A 35 5.64 -8.46 63.54
C THR A 35 4.99 -7.84 62.30
N GLU A 36 3.97 -7.01 62.52
CA GLU A 36 3.39 -6.11 61.52
C GLU A 36 4.43 -5.03 61.16
N ASP A 37 5.29 -5.30 60.18
CA ASP A 37 6.06 -4.28 59.48
C ASP A 37 6.62 -4.90 58.19
N GLY A 38 5.96 -4.66 57.05
CA GLY A 38 6.47 -5.13 55.75
C GLY A 38 5.45 -5.45 54.65
N LEU A 39 4.21 -4.95 54.72
CA LEU A 39 3.18 -5.22 53.70
C LEU A 39 2.62 -3.95 53.04
N TYR A 40 3.50 -3.04 52.59
CA TYR A 40 3.09 -1.91 51.73
C TYR A 40 4.00 -1.67 50.51
N GLU A 41 4.83 -2.62 50.11
CA GLU A 41 5.57 -2.55 48.83
C GLU A 41 5.49 -3.85 48.00
N GLN A 42 4.37 -4.57 48.07
CA GLN A 42 4.21 -5.81 47.30
C GLN A 42 2.83 -5.94 46.64
N SER A 43 2.34 -4.85 46.04
CA SER A 43 1.08 -4.87 45.29
C SER A 43 1.03 -3.93 44.06
N GLN A 44 2.18 -3.53 43.50
CA GLN A 44 2.24 -2.82 42.21
C GLN A 44 2.87 -3.61 41.06
N ASN A 45 3.23 -4.88 41.26
CA ASN A 45 3.58 -5.80 40.17
C ASN A 45 2.38 -6.67 39.77
N LEU A 46 1.18 -6.08 39.72
CA LEU A 46 0.09 -6.66 38.95
C LEU A 46 0.43 -6.45 37.48
N PHE A 47 1.07 -7.47 36.92
CA PHE A 47 1.03 -7.86 35.52
C PHE A 47 0.10 -6.96 34.69
N SER A 48 0.68 -5.91 34.10
CA SER A 48 0.13 -5.30 32.89
C SER A 48 0.40 -6.28 31.76
N ALA A 49 -0.22 -7.46 31.84
CA ALA A 49 -0.31 -8.39 30.73
C ALA A 49 -1.19 -7.68 29.70
N THR A 50 -0.55 -6.92 28.82
CA THR A 50 -1.15 -6.37 27.61
C THR A 50 -1.52 -7.56 26.74
N ALA A 51 -2.68 -8.14 27.02
CA ALA A 51 -3.23 -9.22 26.23
C ALA A 51 -3.66 -8.63 24.89
N ASP A 52 -2.83 -8.82 23.86
CA ASP A 52 -3.19 -8.50 22.50
C ASP A 52 -4.18 -9.56 22.02
N LEU A 53 -5.44 -9.15 21.85
CA LEU A 53 -6.43 -10.02 21.24
C LEU A 53 -6.26 -9.91 19.72
N SER A 54 -5.88 -11.02 19.08
CA SER A 54 -5.92 -11.11 17.62
C SER A 54 -7.39 -11.09 17.19
N VAL A 55 -7.79 -10.05 16.47
CA VAL A 55 -9.14 -9.95 15.92
C VAL A 55 -9.05 -10.27 14.45
N ASP A 56 -9.82 -11.26 14.02
CA ASP A 56 -9.96 -11.55 12.59
C ASP A 56 -10.97 -10.58 11.97
N PHE A 57 -10.52 -9.78 11.02
CA PHE A 57 -11.32 -8.77 10.33
C PHE A 57 -11.90 -9.29 9.00
N ASP A 58 -12.14 -10.58 8.90
CA ASP A 58 -12.56 -11.28 7.68
C ASP A 58 -13.93 -10.86 7.11
N ASN A 59 -14.68 -9.99 7.79
CA ASN A 59 -15.98 -9.47 7.35
C ASN A 59 -15.89 -8.31 6.33
N GLY A 60 -14.98 -8.38 5.35
CA GLY A 60 -14.86 -7.38 4.27
C GLY A 60 -14.22 -6.05 4.68
N TRP A 61 -13.56 -5.98 5.84
CA TRP A 61 -12.86 -4.78 6.28
C TRP A 61 -11.64 -4.47 5.40
N PHE A 62 -10.96 -5.52 4.95
CA PHE A 62 -9.83 -5.43 4.04
C PHE A 62 -10.21 -5.87 2.64
N THR A 63 -9.84 -5.05 1.66
CA THR A 63 -9.89 -5.38 0.24
C THR A 63 -8.48 -5.56 -0.27
N GLU A 64 -8.30 -6.54 -1.16
CA GLU A 64 -7.02 -6.77 -1.86
C GLU A 64 -6.57 -5.50 -2.58
N LYS A 65 -7.51 -4.78 -3.21
CA LYS A 65 -7.29 -3.52 -3.90
C LYS A 65 -7.70 -2.35 -3.01
N MET A 66 -6.76 -1.44 -2.72
CA MET A 66 -7.02 -0.21 -1.97
C MET A 66 -6.71 1.02 -2.84
N HIS A 67 -7.73 1.85 -3.09
CA HIS A 67 -7.59 3.05 -3.89
C HIS A 67 -6.96 4.20 -3.10
N ILE A 68 -6.16 5.02 -3.77
CA ILE A 68 -5.62 6.25 -3.19
C ILE A 68 -6.68 7.35 -3.31
N PRO A 69 -7.13 7.96 -2.20
CA PRO A 69 -8.11 9.05 -2.26
C PRO A 69 -7.62 10.19 -3.17
N GLY A 70 -8.46 10.62 -4.11
CA GLY A 70 -8.14 11.68 -5.06
C GLY A 70 -7.26 11.27 -6.25
N SER A 71 -7.04 9.97 -6.46
CA SER A 71 -6.28 9.43 -7.59
C SER A 71 -6.93 8.15 -8.14
N ASP A 72 -6.72 7.88 -9.43
CA ASP A 72 -7.07 6.60 -10.05
C ASP A 72 -6.10 5.47 -9.66
N ALA A 73 -4.99 5.82 -8.99
CA ALA A 73 -4.02 4.86 -8.49
C ALA A 73 -4.59 4.01 -7.34
N PHE A 74 -4.10 2.77 -7.28
CA PHE A 74 -4.42 1.84 -6.21
C PHE A 74 -3.20 1.01 -5.83
N ILE A 75 -3.24 0.42 -4.64
CA ILE A 75 -2.28 -0.55 -4.13
C ILE A 75 -3.00 -1.90 -4.09
N LYS A 76 -2.35 -2.95 -4.59
CA LYS A 76 -2.85 -4.32 -4.50
C LYS A 76 -2.01 -5.07 -3.49
N PHE A 77 -2.65 -5.52 -2.41
CA PHE A 77 -2.03 -6.34 -1.37
C PHE A 77 -2.24 -7.83 -1.67
N LYS A 78 -1.16 -8.60 -1.72
CA LYS A 78 -1.13 -10.05 -2.00
C LYS A 78 -1.64 -10.89 -0.83
N ARG A 79 -1.59 -10.35 0.38
CA ARG A 79 -2.10 -11.00 1.59
C ARG A 79 -2.99 -10.07 2.41
N LYS A 80 -3.93 -10.67 3.13
CA LYS A 80 -4.68 -9.96 4.17
C LYS A 80 -3.77 -9.73 5.40
N PRO A 81 -3.81 -8.54 6.01
CA PRO A 81 -3.04 -8.28 7.22
C PRO A 81 -3.67 -8.94 8.43
N THR A 82 -2.84 -9.29 9.42
CA THR A 82 -3.33 -9.61 10.76
C THR A 82 -3.43 -8.33 11.57
N ALA A 83 -4.64 -8.02 12.06
CA ALA A 83 -4.87 -6.89 12.93
C ALA A 83 -5.07 -7.36 14.38
N LYS A 84 -4.61 -6.55 15.32
CA LYS A 84 -4.66 -6.82 16.76
C LYS A 84 -5.43 -5.70 17.45
N LEU A 85 -6.24 -6.06 18.42
CA LEU A 85 -6.88 -5.10 19.32
C LEU A 85 -6.04 -5.03 20.60
N HIS A 86 -5.45 -3.85 20.85
CA HIS A 86 -4.80 -3.58 22.12
C HIS A 86 -5.80 -3.10 23.16
N VAL A 87 -5.50 -3.43 24.42
CA VAL A 87 -6.25 -3.02 25.62
C VAL A 87 -6.37 -1.49 25.72
N SER A 88 -5.45 -0.74 25.10
CA SER A 88 -5.49 0.72 24.95
C SER A 88 -6.56 1.23 23.97
N GLN A 89 -7.58 0.44 23.66
CA GLN A 89 -8.66 0.76 22.71
C GLN A 89 -8.11 1.20 21.35
N THR A 90 -7.10 0.50 20.84
CA THR A 90 -6.46 0.81 19.55
C THR A 90 -6.40 -0.45 18.71
N VAL A 91 -6.80 -0.35 17.45
CA VAL A 91 -6.63 -1.42 16.47
C VAL A 91 -5.32 -1.18 15.75
N THR A 92 -4.40 -2.16 15.82
CA THR A 92 -3.09 -2.09 15.17
C THR A 92 -2.98 -3.13 14.08
N ILE A 93 -2.21 -2.81 13.04
CA ILE A 93 -1.71 -3.76 12.05
C ILE A 93 -0.18 -3.72 12.18
N PRO A 94 0.41 -4.54 13.07
CA PRO A 94 1.83 -4.43 13.41
C PRO A 94 2.75 -4.58 12.20
N ASP A 95 2.44 -5.53 11.31
CA ASP A 95 3.26 -5.80 10.12
C ASP A 95 3.36 -4.59 9.19
N TRP A 96 2.31 -3.77 9.17
CA TRP A 96 2.17 -2.59 8.31
C TRP A 96 2.37 -1.28 9.06
N GLY A 97 2.61 -1.32 10.38
CA GLY A 97 2.83 -0.15 11.22
C GLY A 97 1.62 0.80 11.28
N VAL A 98 0.40 0.27 11.18
CA VAL A 98 -0.84 1.07 11.22
C VAL A 98 -1.44 0.98 12.62
N SER A 99 -1.95 2.11 13.13
CA SER A 99 -2.67 2.18 14.40
C SER A 99 -3.84 3.13 14.28
N VAL A 100 -5.04 2.68 14.68
CA VAL A 100 -6.27 3.48 14.63
C VAL A 100 -7.01 3.38 15.97
N PRO A 101 -7.35 4.50 16.61
CA PRO A 101 -8.17 4.54 17.83
C PRO A 101 -9.55 3.90 17.61
N LEU A 102 -9.98 3.01 18.51
CA LEU A 102 -11.19 2.19 18.38
C LEU A 102 -12.46 3.02 18.19
N ASN A 103 -12.54 4.21 18.78
CA ASN A 103 -13.66 5.15 18.61
C ASN A 103 -13.82 5.64 17.16
N ASN A 104 -12.77 5.57 16.35
CA ASN A 104 -12.75 6.01 14.96
C ASN A 104 -12.66 4.84 13.97
N VAL A 105 -12.63 3.59 14.44
CA VAL A 105 -12.42 2.41 13.59
C VAL A 105 -13.69 2.10 12.80
N THR A 106 -13.66 2.50 11.54
CA THR A 106 -14.54 2.03 10.46
C THR A 106 -13.72 1.32 9.36
N PRO A 107 -14.32 0.47 8.52
CA PRO A 107 -13.62 -0.16 7.40
C PRO A 107 -12.90 0.85 6.50
N GLU A 108 -13.56 1.98 6.22
CA GLU A 108 -12.99 3.05 5.40
C GLU A 108 -11.83 3.75 6.10
N SER A 109 -11.97 4.11 7.39
CA SER A 109 -10.90 4.76 8.15
C SER A 109 -9.63 3.90 8.23
N LEU A 110 -9.79 2.58 8.38
CA LEU A 110 -8.69 1.64 8.49
C LEU A 110 -7.97 1.48 7.14
N ARG A 111 -8.73 1.36 6.04
CA ARG A 111 -8.17 1.36 4.68
C ARG A 111 -7.42 2.66 4.39
N ASN A 112 -8.00 3.81 4.74
CA ASN A 112 -7.36 5.11 4.56
C ASN A 112 -6.09 5.24 5.40
N ALA A 113 -6.06 4.68 6.61
CA ALA A 113 -4.87 4.64 7.45
C ALA A 113 -3.76 3.78 6.82
N VAL A 114 -4.10 2.59 6.28
CA VAL A 114 -3.17 1.74 5.54
C VAL A 114 -2.60 2.45 4.31
N VAL A 115 -3.47 3.02 3.47
CA VAL A 115 -3.06 3.74 2.26
C VAL A 115 -2.17 4.94 2.61
N ARG A 116 -2.53 5.72 3.63
CA ARG A 116 -1.73 6.85 4.10
C ARG A 116 -0.35 6.40 4.57
N GLN A 117 -0.29 5.34 5.38
CA GLN A 117 0.97 4.79 5.87
C GLN A 117 1.85 4.33 4.71
N TYR A 118 1.27 3.64 3.73
CA TYR A 118 1.99 3.18 2.54
C TYR A 118 2.57 4.34 1.73
N VAL A 119 1.76 5.35 1.40
CA VAL A 119 2.20 6.51 0.62
C VAL A 119 3.25 7.32 1.38
N MET A 120 3.09 7.50 2.69
CA MET A 120 4.06 8.18 3.55
C MET A 120 5.41 7.45 3.54
N LEU A 121 5.42 6.13 3.74
CA LEU A 121 6.65 5.35 3.72
C LEU A 121 7.29 5.31 2.33
N ALA A 122 6.49 5.27 1.26
CA ALA A 122 6.98 5.38 -0.11
C ALA A 122 7.67 6.72 -0.37
N ASP A 123 7.08 7.85 0.05
CA ASP A 123 7.69 9.19 -0.07
C ASP A 123 8.98 9.30 0.75
N LYS A 124 8.97 8.87 2.02
CA LYS A 124 10.18 8.82 2.86
C LYS A 124 11.26 7.92 2.25
N SER A 125 10.89 6.78 1.66
CA SER A 125 11.83 5.88 0.98
C SER A 125 12.49 6.57 -0.21
N ARG A 126 11.73 7.31 -1.04
CA ARG A 126 12.27 8.04 -2.20
C ARG A 126 13.25 9.13 -1.77
N ARG A 127 12.97 9.80 -0.65
CA ARG A 127 13.83 10.84 -0.06
C ARG A 127 14.98 10.29 0.78
N GLN A 128 15.05 8.97 0.96
CA GLN A 128 16.03 8.29 1.81
C GLN A 128 16.00 8.74 3.28
N THR A 129 14.82 9.11 3.80
CA THR A 129 14.63 9.60 5.18
C THR A 129 13.91 8.61 6.09
N LEU A 130 13.91 7.32 5.75
CA LEU A 130 13.33 6.27 6.59
C LEU A 130 14.24 5.96 7.77
N THR A 131 13.66 5.96 8.97
CA THR A 131 14.31 5.38 10.16
C THR A 131 14.45 3.85 10.01
N ASP A 132 15.28 3.22 10.85
CA ASP A 132 15.49 1.77 10.79
C ASP A 132 14.21 0.98 11.11
N GLU A 133 13.41 1.45 12.06
CA GLU A 133 12.10 0.86 12.38
C GLU A 133 11.13 0.95 11.20
N GLU A 134 11.01 2.15 10.61
CA GLU A 134 10.17 2.38 9.42
C GLU A 134 10.64 1.57 8.22
N ARG A 135 11.95 1.39 8.05
CA ARG A 135 12.52 0.55 7.00
C ARG A 135 12.10 -0.90 7.16
N GLY A 136 12.04 -1.40 8.39
CA GLY A 136 11.53 -2.74 8.71
C GLY A 136 10.05 -2.90 8.32
N VAL A 137 9.21 -1.92 8.69
CA VAL A 137 7.79 -1.88 8.31
C VAL A 137 7.63 -1.80 6.79
N TRP A 138 8.40 -0.92 6.14
CA TRP A 138 8.35 -0.71 4.71
C TRP A 138 8.70 -1.98 3.93
N LYS A 139 9.76 -2.70 4.33
CA LYS A 139 10.12 -3.99 3.72
C LYS A 139 8.99 -5.01 3.80
N ARG A 140 8.27 -5.09 4.92
CA ARG A 140 7.11 -5.99 5.07
C ARG A 140 5.95 -5.57 4.17
N LEU A 141 5.64 -4.28 4.12
CA LEU A 141 4.62 -3.74 3.21
C LEU A 141 4.94 -4.04 1.73
N LEU A 142 6.20 -3.87 1.33
CA LEU A 142 6.67 -4.16 -0.03
C LEU A 142 6.56 -5.64 -0.38
N ALA A 143 6.86 -6.55 0.56
CA ALA A 143 6.68 -7.98 0.34
C ALA A 143 5.20 -8.31 0.05
N ASP A 144 4.29 -7.55 0.67
CA ASP A 144 2.86 -7.77 0.61
C ASP A 144 2.15 -7.02 -0.51
N SER A 145 2.83 -6.09 -1.20
CA SER A 145 2.19 -5.23 -2.19
C SER A 145 2.73 -5.43 -3.60
N ASP A 146 2.02 -4.86 -4.56
CA ASP A 146 2.45 -4.70 -5.95
C ASP A 146 3.24 -3.40 -6.16
N TYR A 147 4.24 -3.12 -5.32
CA TYR A 147 4.94 -1.82 -5.34
C TYR A 147 5.54 -1.45 -6.70
N GLY A 148 6.03 -2.42 -7.48
CA GLY A 148 6.54 -2.18 -8.84
C GLY A 148 5.46 -1.58 -9.74
N ASP A 149 4.34 -2.29 -9.88
CA ASP A 149 3.18 -1.85 -10.66
C ASP A 149 2.61 -0.55 -10.12
N PHE A 150 2.56 -0.38 -8.80
CA PHE A 150 2.17 0.87 -8.16
C PHE A 150 3.06 2.04 -8.56
N CYS A 151 4.38 1.84 -8.60
CA CYS A 151 5.32 2.87 -9.03
C CYS A 151 5.10 3.25 -10.50
N GLN A 152 4.90 2.27 -11.37
CA GLN A 152 4.59 2.54 -12.78
C GLN A 152 3.27 3.30 -12.94
N ARG A 153 2.21 2.88 -12.22
CA ARG A 153 0.91 3.55 -12.21
C ARG A 153 0.95 4.96 -11.64
N THR A 154 1.87 5.27 -10.74
CA THR A 154 2.00 6.62 -10.14
C THR A 154 3.10 7.45 -10.76
N ALA A 155 3.93 6.87 -11.64
CA ALA A 155 4.98 7.60 -12.33
C ALA A 155 4.38 8.75 -13.16
N PRO A 156 5.03 9.93 -13.15
CA PRO A 156 4.64 11.01 -14.04
C PRO A 156 4.88 10.59 -15.50
N ALA A 157 4.07 11.11 -16.41
CA ALA A 157 4.33 10.95 -17.84
C ALA A 157 5.67 11.62 -18.20
N VAL A 158 6.50 10.92 -18.96
CA VAL A 158 7.81 11.38 -19.41
C VAL A 158 7.67 11.93 -20.82
N LYS A 159 8.43 12.98 -21.14
CA LYS A 159 8.48 13.50 -22.51
C LYS A 159 9.34 12.57 -23.36
N ASP A 160 8.80 12.11 -24.48
CA ASP A 160 9.51 11.29 -25.46
C ASP A 160 9.27 11.84 -26.88
N VAL A 161 10.06 11.35 -27.83
CA VAL A 161 9.96 11.64 -29.26
C VAL A 161 9.65 10.33 -29.99
N ALA A 162 8.78 10.42 -30.99
CA ALA A 162 8.47 9.30 -31.86
C ALA A 162 8.24 9.77 -33.29
N THR A 163 8.39 8.85 -34.24
CA THR A 163 7.98 9.02 -35.63
C THR A 163 6.68 8.26 -35.85
N ARG A 164 5.67 8.95 -36.39
CA ARG A 164 4.44 8.28 -36.83
C ARG A 164 4.72 7.56 -38.14
N ILE A 165 4.46 6.26 -38.20
CA ILE A 165 4.71 5.46 -39.41
C ILE A 165 3.48 5.44 -40.31
N ARG A 166 2.35 4.99 -39.77
CA ARG A 166 1.08 4.92 -40.51
C ARG A 166 -0.11 4.79 -39.60
N ALA A 167 -1.26 5.30 -40.05
CA ALA A 167 -2.55 4.95 -39.46
C ALA A 167 -3.03 3.58 -40.01
N GLY A 168 -3.40 2.69 -39.10
CA GLY A 168 -4.01 1.40 -39.38
C GLY A 168 -5.46 1.32 -38.87
N LYS A 169 -6.09 0.17 -39.09
CA LYS A 169 -7.46 -0.10 -38.60
C LYS A 169 -7.52 -0.22 -37.07
N ASP A 170 -6.45 -0.77 -36.48
CA ASP A 170 -6.38 -1.11 -35.05
C ASP A 170 -5.65 -0.04 -34.22
N GLY A 171 -5.15 1.03 -34.85
CA GLY A 171 -4.38 2.07 -34.18
C GLY A 171 -3.44 2.84 -35.10
N VAL A 172 -2.47 3.52 -34.50
CA VAL A 172 -1.39 4.24 -35.20
C VAL A 172 -0.07 3.57 -34.87
N GLU A 173 0.68 3.15 -35.89
CA GLU A 173 2.02 2.62 -35.72
C GLU A 173 3.01 3.77 -35.54
N VAL A 174 3.82 3.70 -34.49
CA VAL A 174 4.85 4.68 -34.16
C VAL A 174 6.18 3.97 -33.87
N VAL A 175 7.28 4.69 -34.07
CA VAL A 175 8.62 4.27 -33.64
C VAL A 175 9.10 5.27 -32.61
N TRP A 176 9.34 4.81 -31.39
CA TRP A 176 9.85 5.65 -30.31
C TRP A 176 11.33 5.98 -30.52
N SER A 177 11.83 6.98 -29.80
CA SER A 177 13.25 7.38 -29.83
C SER A 177 14.20 6.25 -29.44
N SER A 178 13.72 5.24 -28.71
CA SER A 178 14.42 3.99 -28.40
C SER A 178 14.64 3.08 -29.63
N GLY A 179 13.95 3.33 -30.74
CA GLY A 179 13.90 2.46 -31.91
C GLY A 179 12.85 1.34 -31.81
N GLU A 180 12.06 1.31 -30.73
CA GLU A 180 10.99 0.32 -30.56
C GLU A 180 9.74 0.71 -31.36
N ASN A 181 9.21 -0.25 -32.11
CA ASN A 181 7.96 -0.09 -32.84
C ASN A 181 6.78 -0.47 -31.94
N GLU A 182 5.77 0.39 -31.84
CA GLU A 182 4.54 0.12 -31.10
C GLU A 182 3.31 0.51 -31.93
N THR A 183 2.26 -0.29 -31.82
CA THR A 183 0.93 0.08 -32.35
C THR A 183 0.13 0.73 -31.23
N VAL A 184 -0.02 2.05 -31.29
CA VAL A 184 -0.83 2.83 -30.35
C VAL A 184 -2.31 2.57 -30.62
N PRO A 185 -3.06 2.01 -29.65
CA PRO A 185 -4.49 1.75 -29.82
C PRO A 185 -5.30 3.00 -30.18
N SER A 186 -6.36 2.84 -30.98
CA SER A 186 -7.16 3.95 -31.52
C SER A 186 -7.73 4.92 -30.47
N ASP A 187 -8.02 4.45 -29.25
CA ASP A 187 -8.49 5.28 -28.14
C ASP A 187 -7.40 6.22 -27.61
N LEU A 188 -6.16 5.75 -27.52
CA LEU A 188 -4.99 6.53 -27.12
C LEU A 188 -4.39 7.34 -28.28
N ALA A 189 -4.58 6.92 -29.52
CA ALA A 189 -4.02 7.55 -30.71
C ALA A 189 -4.72 8.85 -31.14
N LYS A 190 -5.86 9.21 -30.53
CA LYS A 190 -6.63 10.42 -30.92
C LYS A 190 -5.79 11.70 -30.99
N PRO A 191 -4.87 11.98 -30.04
CA PRO A 191 -4.03 13.18 -30.12
C PRO A 191 -3.03 13.16 -31.29
N LEU A 192 -2.74 12.00 -31.89
CA LEU A 192 -1.84 11.87 -33.04
C LEU A 192 -2.49 12.29 -34.36
N ALA A 193 -3.78 12.66 -34.36
CA ALA A 193 -4.48 13.10 -35.56
C ALA A 193 -3.88 14.36 -36.21
N ILE A 194 -3.11 15.15 -35.45
CA ILE A 194 -2.42 16.36 -35.93
C ILE A 194 -1.03 16.09 -36.54
N VAL A 195 -0.53 14.86 -36.42
CA VAL A 195 0.80 14.44 -36.90
C VAL A 195 0.61 13.66 -38.20
N GLU A 196 1.33 14.00 -39.26
CA GLU A 196 1.26 13.25 -40.53
C GLU A 196 2.06 11.94 -40.49
N ASP A 197 1.76 11.02 -41.41
CA ASP A 197 2.58 9.81 -41.59
C ASP A 197 3.99 10.20 -42.07
N GLY A 198 5.02 9.65 -41.43
CA GLY A 198 6.43 9.98 -41.61
C GLY A 198 6.92 11.20 -40.82
N GLU A 199 6.05 11.87 -40.06
CA GLU A 199 6.40 13.04 -39.25
C GLU A 199 6.89 12.63 -37.85
N GLU A 200 7.89 13.36 -37.33
CA GLU A 200 8.28 13.26 -35.93
C GLU A 200 7.36 14.09 -35.05
N PHE A 201 7.13 13.61 -33.83
CA PHE A 201 6.38 14.33 -32.82
C PHE A 201 7.00 14.11 -31.44
N SER A 202 6.80 15.08 -30.56
CA SER A 202 7.06 14.89 -29.14
C SER A 202 5.76 14.76 -28.38
N ALA A 203 5.71 13.89 -27.37
CA ALA A 203 4.55 13.71 -26.52
C ALA A 203 4.96 13.41 -25.08
N ARG A 204 4.04 13.63 -24.15
CA ARG A 204 4.11 13.05 -22.81
C ARG A 204 3.47 11.68 -22.81
N VAL A 205 4.30 10.67 -22.57
CA VAL A 205 3.94 9.26 -22.60
C VAL A 205 4.10 8.64 -21.23
N LYS A 206 3.24 7.67 -20.93
CA LYS A 206 3.33 6.85 -19.73
C LYS A 206 3.21 5.39 -20.11
N PHE A 207 4.19 4.61 -19.72
CA PHE A 207 4.21 3.17 -19.93
C PHE A 207 3.87 2.44 -18.62
N ILE A 208 3.05 1.40 -18.72
CA ILE A 208 2.75 0.46 -17.63
C ILE A 208 2.92 -0.94 -18.22
N ASP A 209 3.76 -1.75 -17.59
CA ASP A 209 4.12 -3.11 -18.06
C ASP A 209 4.54 -3.15 -19.54
N TYR A 210 5.39 -2.20 -19.94
CA TYR A 210 5.88 -2.03 -21.31
C TYR A 210 4.81 -1.75 -22.37
N LYS A 211 3.62 -1.30 -21.93
CA LYS A 211 2.54 -0.86 -22.82
C LYS A 211 2.24 0.61 -22.60
N LEU A 212 2.01 1.33 -23.69
CA LEU A 212 1.57 2.71 -23.60
C LEU A 212 0.19 2.78 -22.90
N ALA A 213 0.16 3.44 -21.74
CA ALA A 213 -1.03 3.62 -20.93
C ALA A 213 -1.64 5.01 -21.07
N SER A 214 -0.84 6.02 -21.44
CA SER A 214 -1.31 7.39 -21.66
C SER A 214 -0.40 8.11 -22.65
N LEU A 215 -1.02 8.92 -23.51
CA LEU A 215 -0.37 9.76 -24.49
C LEU A 215 -1.06 11.13 -24.50
N SER A 216 -0.29 12.19 -24.29
CA SER A 216 -0.79 13.56 -24.12
C SER A 216 0.24 14.59 -24.58
N GLU A 217 -0.15 15.86 -24.69
CA GLU A 217 0.75 16.97 -25.08
C GLU A 217 1.52 16.68 -26.38
N VAL A 218 0.84 16.13 -27.40
CA VAL A 218 1.44 15.86 -28.70
C VAL A 218 1.78 17.17 -29.41
N VAL A 219 3.04 17.31 -29.82
CA VAL A 219 3.58 18.45 -30.56
C VAL A 219 4.27 17.92 -31.82
N PRO A 220 3.75 18.20 -33.02
CA PRO A 220 4.42 17.85 -34.27
C PRO A 220 5.75 18.59 -34.38
N LEU A 221 6.79 17.88 -34.82
CA LEU A 221 8.15 18.41 -35.01
C LEU A 221 8.53 18.59 -36.48
N GLY A 222 7.67 18.14 -37.41
CA GLY A 222 7.96 18.11 -38.83
C GLY A 222 8.59 16.80 -39.29
N LYS A 223 8.78 16.68 -40.61
CA LYS A 223 9.42 15.50 -41.21
C LYS A 223 10.91 15.55 -40.90
N PRO A 224 11.54 14.42 -40.52
CA PRO A 224 12.97 14.38 -40.34
C PRO A 224 13.64 14.85 -41.63
N ALA A 225 14.64 15.72 -41.52
CA ALA A 225 15.38 16.17 -42.69
C ALA A 225 15.91 14.93 -43.42
N PRO A 226 15.72 14.82 -44.75
CA PRO A 226 16.31 13.74 -45.49
C PRO A 226 17.81 13.82 -45.29
N VAL A 227 18.39 12.86 -44.57
CA VAL A 227 19.84 12.75 -44.44
C VAL A 227 20.33 12.45 -45.85
N GLY A 228 20.96 13.45 -46.48
CA GLY A 228 21.54 13.26 -47.80
C GLY A 228 22.53 12.10 -47.72
N LEU A 229 22.45 11.15 -48.66
CA LEU A 229 23.47 10.11 -48.79
C LEU A 229 24.88 10.72 -48.89
N ASP A 230 24.97 11.93 -49.44
CA ASP A 230 26.21 12.70 -49.55
C ASP A 230 26.82 13.08 -48.18
N ASP A 231 26.00 13.31 -47.14
CA ASP A 231 26.47 13.56 -45.76
C ASP A 231 26.93 12.28 -45.05
N LEU A 232 26.40 11.12 -45.46
CA LEU A 232 26.75 9.80 -44.92
C LEU A 232 28.02 9.22 -45.55
N PHE A 233 28.32 9.58 -46.79
CA PHE A 233 29.49 9.09 -47.53
C PHE A 233 30.62 10.11 -47.68
N GLY A 234 30.45 11.34 -47.17
CA GLY A 234 31.54 12.31 -47.03
C GLY A 234 32.38 12.47 -48.29
N LEU A 235 31.73 12.68 -49.44
CA LEU A 235 32.44 13.02 -50.67
C LEU A 235 32.84 14.50 -50.61
N ALA A 236 33.97 14.75 -49.95
CA ALA A 236 34.76 15.97 -50.08
C ALA A 236 35.72 15.87 -51.29
#